data_AF-A0AAX4HQX6-F1
#
_entry.id   AF-A0AAX4HQX6-F1
#
_cell.length_a   1.000
_cell.length_b   1.000
_cell.length_c   1.000
_cell.angle_alpha   90.00
_cell.angle_beta   90.00
_cell.angle_gamma   90.00
#
_symmetry.space_group_name_H-M   'P 1'
#
loop_
_entity.id
_entity.type
_entity.pdbx_description
1 polymer ?
#
loop_
_entity_poly.entity_id
_entity_poly.type
_entity_poly.pdbx_seq_one_letter_code
_entity_poly.pdbx_strand_id
1 'polypeptide(L)'
;MKTALKITGLLFGFLLFLSIEIKDKPIFAHIYGVISPATQYAQNTTEDFFSRSVNKTETYSKKLFDNSVPKVKDSVKSKLAAQKKILIEEPAERITEQEKKELDALIKNH
;
A
#
# COMPACT_ATOMS: atom_id res chain seq x y z
N MET A 1 -23.64 -24.59 -15.84
CA MET A 1 -24.79 -23.69 -15.58
C MET A 1 -25.56 -24.01 -14.31
N LYS A 2 -26.07 -25.23 -14.10
CA LYS A 2 -26.90 -25.57 -12.92
C LYS A 2 -26.21 -25.34 -11.57
N THR A 3 -24.90 -25.56 -11.47
CA THR A 3 -24.13 -25.34 -10.23
C THR A 3 -23.98 -23.86 -9.90
N ALA A 4 -23.69 -23.02 -10.91
CA ALA A 4 -23.58 -21.57 -10.73
C ALA A 4 -24.90 -20.96 -10.24
N LEU A 5 -26.03 -21.37 -10.83
CA LEU A 5 -27.36 -20.89 -10.42
C LEU A 5 -27.69 -21.27 -8.96
N LYS A 6 -27.29 -22.46 -8.51
CA LYS A 6 -27.44 -22.89 -7.11
C LYS A 6 -26.59 -22.05 -6.15
N ILE A 7 -25.34 -21.76 -6.53
CA ILE A 7 -24.43 -20.94 -5.72
C ILE A 7 -24.97 -19.50 -5.64
N THR A 8 -25.39 -18.91 -6.75
CA THR A 8 -25.97 -17.57 -6.78
C THR A 8 -27.26 -17.50 -5.96
N GLY A 9 -28.14 -18.51 -6.08
CA GLY A 9 -29.37 -18.58 -5.28
C GLY A 9 -29.09 -18.71 -3.78
N LEU A 10 -28.09 -19.51 -3.39
CA LEU A 10 -27.67 -19.64 -2.00
C LEU A 10 -27.09 -18.32 -1.46
N LEU A 11 -26.27 -17.63 -2.26
CA LEU A 11 -25.71 -16.33 -1.92
C LEU A 11 -26.81 -15.27 -1.76
N PHE A 12 -27.82 -15.27 -2.65
CA PHE A 12 -28.96 -14.37 -2.55
C PHE A 12 -29.82 -14.67 -1.31
N GLY A 13 -30.09 -15.94 -1.03
CA GLY A 13 -30.81 -16.36 0.18
C GLY A 13 -30.06 -15.98 1.47
N PHE A 14 -28.73 -16.10 1.47
CA PHE A 14 -27.89 -15.70 2.59
C PHE A 14 -27.92 -14.18 2.82
N LEU A 15 -27.87 -13.37 1.75
CA LEU A 15 -27.99 -11.92 1.85
C LEU A 15 -29.36 -11.48 2.38
N LEU A 16 -30.44 -12.13 1.91
CA LEU A 16 -31.78 -11.84 2.41
C LEU A 16 -31.94 -12.21 3.88
N PHE A 17 -31.38 -13.34 4.30
CA PHE A 17 -31.36 -13.73 5.72
C PHE A 17 -30.63 -12.71 6.59
N LEU A 18 -29.48 -12.19 6.14
CA LEU A 18 -28.72 -11.15 6.84
C LEU A 18 -29.47 -9.81 6.93
N SER A 19 -30.39 -9.55 6.00
CA SER A 19 -31.21 -8.34 5.94
C SER A 19 -32.47 -8.39 6.82
N ILE A 20 -32.77 -9.52 7.47
CA ILE A 20 -33.89 -9.61 8.42
C ILE A 20 -33.58 -8.72 9.62
N GLU A 21 -34.53 -7.86 9.99
CA GLU A 21 -34.42 -6.98 11.15
C GLU A 21 -34.96 -7.65 12.41
N ILE A 22 -34.17 -7.62 13.47
CA ILE A 22 -34.56 -8.03 14.82
C ILE A 22 -34.29 -6.83 15.73
N LYS A 23 -35.34 -6.33 16.40
CA LYS A 23 -35.25 -5.16 17.31
C LYS A 23 -34.66 -3.92 16.62
N ASP A 24 -35.25 -3.54 15.48
CA ASP A 24 -34.90 -2.35 14.68
C ASP A 24 -33.46 -2.33 14.14
N LYS A 25 -32.81 -3.50 14.09
CA LYS A 25 -31.45 -3.66 13.55
C LYS A 25 -31.34 -4.95 12.74
N PRO A 26 -30.60 -4.96 11.62
CA PRO A 26 -30.40 -6.18 10.85
C PRO A 26 -29.63 -7.21 11.68
N ILE A 27 -29.89 -8.50 11.43
CA ILE A 27 -29.13 -9.62 12.03
C ILE A 27 -27.63 -9.44 11.79
N PHE A 28 -27.26 -8.94 10.60
CA PHE A 28 -25.89 -8.59 10.29
C PHE A 28 -25.23 -7.68 11.34
N ALA A 29 -25.92 -6.67 11.86
CA ALA A 29 -25.35 -5.75 12.84
C ALA A 29 -25.00 -6.44 14.17
N HIS A 30 -25.76 -7.45 14.56
CA HIS A 30 -25.52 -8.22 15.79
C HIS A 30 -24.33 -9.15 15.62
N ILE A 31 -24.26 -9.85 14.49
CA ILE A 31 -23.13 -10.72 14.14
C ILE A 31 -21.85 -9.88 13.98
N TYR A 32 -21.95 -8.74 13.32
CA TYR A 32 -20.84 -7.81 13.13
C TYR A 32 -20.32 -7.28 14.48
N GLY A 33 -21.19 -6.95 15.44
CA GLY A 33 -20.76 -6.51 16.77
C GLY A 33 -19.91 -7.55 17.53
N VAL A 34 -20.13 -8.85 17.29
CA VAL A 34 -19.36 -9.94 17.90
C VAL A 34 -18.05 -10.19 17.15
N ILE A 35 -18.07 -10.09 15.82
CA ILE A 35 -16.91 -10.41 14.97
C ILE A 35 -15.97 -9.20 14.82
N SER A 36 -16.48 -7.97 14.89
CA SER A 36 -15.70 -6.75 14.64
C SER A 36 -14.44 -6.61 15.51
N PRO A 37 -14.42 -6.97 16.81
CA PRO A 37 -13.19 -6.87 17.59
C PRO A 37 -12.10 -7.82 17.07
N ALA A 38 -12.49 -9.02 16.63
CA ALA A 38 -11.57 -9.99 16.05
C ALA A 38 -11.06 -9.52 14.68
N THR A 39 -11.93 -8.92 13.86
CA THR A 39 -11.52 -8.33 12.58
C THR A 39 -10.58 -7.16 12.77
N GLN A 40 -10.85 -6.26 13.72
CA GLN A 40 -9.96 -5.14 14.06
C GLN A 40 -8.61 -5.64 14.56
N TYR A 41 -8.58 -6.67 15.41
CA TYR A 41 -7.34 -7.29 15.86
C TYR A 41 -6.52 -7.85 14.69
N ALA A 42 -7.17 -8.55 13.76
CA ALA A 42 -6.52 -9.08 12.57
C ALA A 42 -5.98 -7.96 11.66
N GLN A 43 -6.75 -6.88 11.47
CA GLN A 43 -6.32 -5.70 10.70
C GLN A 43 -5.10 -5.04 11.32
N ASN A 44 -5.14 -4.74 12.62
CA ASN A 44 -4.04 -4.12 13.35
C ASN A 44 -2.79 -4.99 13.32
N THR A 45 -2.93 -6.31 13.49
CA THR A 45 -1.80 -7.25 13.41
C THR A 45 -1.16 -7.26 12.02
N THR A 46 -1.99 -7.18 10.99
CA THR A 46 -1.53 -7.12 9.59
C THR A 46 -0.77 -5.80 9.34
N GLU A 47 -1.34 -4.68 9.76
CA GLU A 47 -0.72 -3.36 9.63
C GLU A 47 0.64 -3.29 10.37
N ASP A 48 0.69 -3.78 11.61
CA ASP A 48 1.92 -3.89 12.39
C ASP A 48 2.97 -4.76 11.69
N PHE A 49 2.57 -5.89 11.13
CA PHE A 49 3.46 -6.78 10.41
C PHE A 49 4.04 -6.12 9.15
N PHE A 50 3.20 -5.46 8.37
CA PHE A 50 3.64 -4.72 7.18
C PHE A 50 4.57 -3.57 7.54
N SER A 51 4.20 -2.74 8.51
CA SER A 51 5.02 -1.62 9.00
C SER A 51 6.39 -2.10 9.47
N ARG A 52 6.44 -3.15 10.29
CA ARG A 52 7.72 -3.74 10.75
C ARG A 52 8.55 -4.29 9.59
N SER A 53 7.92 -4.92 8.61
CA SER A 53 8.61 -5.51 7.45
C SER A 53 9.20 -4.44 6.54
N VAL A 54 8.45 -3.36 6.28
CA VAL A 54 8.93 -2.20 5.50
C VAL A 54 10.10 -1.53 6.22
N ASN A 55 9.93 -1.20 7.51
CA ASN A 55 10.99 -0.53 8.29
C ASN A 55 12.28 -1.36 8.38
N LYS A 56 12.16 -2.69 8.53
CA LYS A 56 13.33 -3.59 8.52
C LYS A 56 14.00 -3.63 7.14
N THR A 57 13.20 -3.70 6.07
CA THR A 57 13.71 -3.70 4.69
C THR A 57 14.42 -2.40 4.37
N GLU A 58 13.85 -1.25 4.74
CA GLU A 58 14.46 0.06 4.56
C GLU A 58 15.79 0.16 5.32
N THR A 59 15.81 -0.27 6.58
CA THR A 59 17.04 -0.27 7.40
C THR A 59 18.12 -1.15 6.79
N TYR A 60 17.75 -2.34 6.30
CA TYR A 60 18.69 -3.27 5.70
C TYR A 60 19.20 -2.75 4.35
N SER A 61 18.32 -2.19 3.52
CA SER A 61 18.66 -1.55 2.26
C SER A 61 19.61 -0.37 2.47
N LYS A 62 19.34 0.50 3.45
CA LYS A 62 20.22 1.60 3.83
C LYS A 62 21.59 1.10 4.27
N LYS A 63 21.66 0.02 5.06
CA LYS A 63 22.94 -0.61 5.45
C LYS A 63 23.70 -1.18 4.26
N LEU A 64 23.02 -1.80 3.30
CA LEU A 64 23.67 -2.29 2.09
C LEU A 64 24.22 -1.13 1.26
N PHE A 65 23.42 -0.08 1.05
CA PHE A 65 23.84 1.11 0.31
C PHE A 65 25.02 1.82 0.99
N ASP A 66 24.93 2.06 2.30
CA ASP A 66 25.97 2.73 3.09
C ASP A 66 27.30 1.97 3.12
N ASN A 67 27.27 0.63 3.00
CA ASN A 67 28.47 -0.21 2.91
C ASN A 67 28.97 -0.42 1.47
N SER A 68 28.11 -0.21 0.46
CA SER A 68 28.45 -0.43 -0.95
C SER A 68 29.28 0.70 -1.56
N VAL A 69 29.21 1.91 -0.99
CA VAL A 69 30.04 3.05 -1.42
C VAL A 69 31.14 3.26 -0.39
N PRO A 70 32.44 3.16 -0.76
CA PRO A 70 33.51 3.56 0.13
C PRO A 70 33.34 5.03 0.45
N LYS A 71 32.95 5.34 1.70
CA LYS A 71 32.90 6.71 2.22
C LYS A 71 34.34 7.17 2.46
N VAL A 72 35.07 7.45 1.38
CA VAL A 72 36.39 8.06 1.46
C VAL A 72 36.19 9.44 2.06
N LYS A 73 36.52 9.59 3.35
CA LYS A 73 36.71 10.92 3.92
C LYS A 73 37.93 11.50 3.23
N ASP A 74 37.69 12.45 2.34
CA ASP A 74 38.74 13.18 1.66
C ASP A 74 39.64 13.84 2.73
N SER A 75 40.81 13.25 2.96
CA SER A 75 41.77 13.71 3.97
C SER A 75 42.54 14.94 3.50
N VAL A 76 42.34 15.33 2.24
CA VAL A 76 42.99 16.47 1.62
C VAL A 76 41.97 17.60 1.55
N LYS A 77 42.24 18.72 2.25
CA LYS A 77 41.56 20.00 2.04
C LYS A 77 41.96 20.60 0.68
N SER A 78 41.78 19.87 -0.42
CA SER A 78 42.02 20.37 -1.75
C SER A 78 40.82 21.22 -2.16
N LYS A 79 40.93 22.53 -1.96
CA LYS A 79 40.02 23.52 -2.56
C LYS A 79 40.11 23.57 -4.10
N LEU A 80 40.86 22.67 -4.73
CA LEU A 80 41.13 22.70 -6.18
C LEU A 80 40.23 21.78 -7.01
N ALA A 81 39.39 20.95 -6.39
CA ALA A 81 38.44 20.08 -7.09
C ALA A 81 36.97 20.33 -6.71
N ALA A 82 36.67 21.46 -6.08
CA ALA A 82 35.28 21.90 -5.94
C ALA A 82 34.79 22.37 -7.31
N GLN A 83 34.36 21.43 -8.16
CA GLN A 83 33.34 21.75 -9.15
C GLN A 83 32.17 22.32 -8.35
N LYS A 84 32.01 23.65 -8.48
CA LYS A 84 30.88 24.46 -8.06
C LYS A 84 29.66 23.57 -7.97
N LYS A 85 29.16 23.36 -6.74
CA LYS A 85 27.92 22.69 -6.38
C LYS A 85 26.95 22.73 -7.56
N ILE A 86 27.04 21.74 -8.44
CA ILE A 86 26.01 21.53 -9.44
C ILE A 86 24.85 21.15 -8.54
N LEU A 87 23.78 21.96 -8.56
CA LEU A 87 22.50 21.48 -8.09
C LEU A 87 22.34 20.14 -8.80
N ILE A 88 22.56 19.05 -8.08
CA ILE A 88 21.95 17.78 -8.43
C ILE A 88 20.49 18.09 -8.17
N GLU A 89 19.84 18.71 -9.16
CA GLU A 89 18.43 18.53 -9.39
C GLU A 89 18.30 17.02 -9.28
N GLU A 90 17.57 16.55 -8.27
CA GLU A 90 17.10 15.18 -8.23
C GLU A 90 16.66 14.83 -9.67
N PRO A 91 16.92 13.62 -10.18
CA PRO A 91 16.26 13.20 -11.40
C PRO A 91 14.76 13.12 -11.04
N ALA A 92 14.10 14.28 -11.01
CA ALA A 92 12.69 14.38 -11.19
C ALA A 92 12.50 13.68 -12.52
N GLU A 93 11.95 12.48 -12.47
CA GLU A 93 11.35 11.83 -13.60
C GLU A 93 10.33 12.85 -14.13
N ARG A 94 10.78 13.70 -15.04
CA ARG A 94 9.96 14.72 -15.67
C ARG A 94 9.06 13.93 -16.59
N ILE A 95 7.91 13.50 -16.05
CA ILE A 95 6.82 12.92 -16.81
C ILE A 95 6.59 13.89 -17.97
N THR A 96 6.84 13.41 -19.17
CA THR A 96 6.63 14.22 -20.37
C THR A 96 5.13 14.49 -20.52
N GLU A 97 4.76 15.62 -21.15
CA GLU A 97 3.35 15.96 -21.39
C GLU A 97 2.60 14.87 -22.19
N GLN A 98 3.34 13.97 -22.86
CA GLN A 98 2.80 12.80 -23.55
C GLN A 98 2.41 11.69 -22.56
N GLU A 99 3.31 11.32 -21.64
CA GLU A 99 3.05 10.32 -20.60
C GLU A 99 1.90 10.73 -19.67
N LYS A 100 1.78 12.04 -19.40
CA LYS A 100 0.67 12.59 -18.62
C LYS A 100 -0.69 12.39 -19.31
N LYS A 101 -0.74 12.55 -20.65
CA LYS A 101 -1.96 12.31 -21.44
C LYS A 101 -2.33 10.83 -21.50
N GLU A 102 -1.34 9.94 -21.57
CA GLU A 102 -1.56 8.50 -21.53
C GLU A 102 -2.11 8.06 -20.16
N LEU A 103 -1.55 8.60 -19.07
CA LEU A 103 -2.04 8.34 -17.73
C LEU A 103 -3.48 8.85 -17.53
N ASP A 104 -3.78 10.07 -17.98
CA ASP A 104 -5.14 10.63 -17.93
C ASP A 104 -6.14 9.82 -18.77
N ALA A 105 -5.70 9.24 -19.90
CA ALA A 105 -6.53 8.37 -20.72
C ALA A 105 -6.83 7.02 -20.05
N LEU A 106 -5.86 6.47 -19.32
CA LEU A 106 -6.05 5.24 -18.54
C LEU A 106 -6.98 5.46 -17.35
N ILE A 107 -6.85 6.60 -16.65
CA ILE A 107 -7.72 6.95 -15.51
C ILE A 107 -9.17 7.19 -15.96
N LYS A 108 -9.40 7.79 -17.14
CA LYS A 108 -10.76 8.03 -17.67
C LYS A 108 -11.49 6.79 -18.16
N ASN A 109 -10.77 5.71 -18.48
CA ASN A 109 -11.34 4.47 -18.99
C ASN A 109 -11.61 3.41 -17.89
N HIS A 110 -11.41 3.78 -16.63
CA HIS A 110 -11.77 3.01 -15.44
C HIS A 110 -12.70 3.80 -14.51
#